data_AF-A0A2V6Q0H0-F1
#
_entry.id   AF-A0A2V6Q0H0-F1
#
_cell.length_a   1.000
_cell.length_b   1.000
_cell.length_c   1.000
_cell.angle_alpha   90.00
_cell.angle_beta   90.00
_cell.angle_gamma   90.00
#
_symmetry.space_group_name_H-M   'P 1'
#
loop_
_entity.id
_entity.type
_entity.pdbx_description
1 polymer ?
#
loop_
_entity_poly.entity_id
_entity_poly.type
_entity_poly.pdbx_seq_one_letter_code
_entity_poly.pdbx_strand_id
1 'polypeptide(L)'
;MSAPGDRTDGAFADYWRQALDELACYPACPEIDPLPSRATEFATLYNVRLTSLGPYRLFGYLSVPRGRGPFPAIYYAPKYQSVLEIIPQGTANLQRSRYITFSLAARGQRNADMPYAAMFPGLLTDGIAGSASYVFRGIVADAVRGLEFLLMWPELDPARVVVMGNDMALAAAALARGATHVVTTPALFHRTAELAGKTQAYPLEEINDYLRTYPERAVAVRDTLAYYELGAFASRVTAATLVMAGAAGTLLDARALEPLVAALRGPATVYESEQSSYKDGLYAERWIAAQCGVTDVETILPEHWRP
;
A
#
# COMPACT_ATOMS: atom_id res chain seq x y z
N MET A 1 23.43 -22.23 17.63
CA MET A 1 23.26 -21.21 16.58
C MET A 1 21.83 -21.32 16.07
N SER A 2 20.93 -20.48 16.55
CA SER A 2 19.54 -20.44 16.07
C SER A 2 19.51 -19.80 14.68
N ALA A 3 18.68 -20.31 13.77
CA ALA A 3 18.54 -19.78 12.42
C ALA A 3 18.17 -18.27 12.46
N PRO A 4 18.87 -17.41 11.70
CA PRO A 4 18.59 -15.98 11.66
C PRO A 4 17.46 -15.72 10.65
N GLY A 5 16.30 -15.24 11.10
CA GLY A 5 15.23 -14.80 10.20
C GLY A 5 13.83 -14.79 10.78
N ASP A 6 13.55 -15.62 11.79
CA ASP A 6 12.20 -15.73 12.34
C ASP A 6 12.16 -15.00 13.69
N ARG A 7 11.86 -13.70 13.68
CA ARG A 7 11.37 -13.07 14.91
C ARG A 7 10.12 -13.83 15.31
N THR A 8 10.00 -14.19 16.58
CA THR A 8 8.78 -14.86 17.05
C THR A 8 7.56 -14.01 16.69
N ASP A 9 6.47 -14.67 16.31
CA ASP A 9 5.22 -14.02 15.93
C ASP A 9 4.74 -12.99 16.98
N GLY A 10 5.08 -13.23 18.25
CA GLY A 10 4.87 -12.30 19.37
C GLY A 10 5.68 -11.00 19.28
N ALA A 11 6.98 -11.05 18.94
CA ALA A 11 7.81 -9.85 18.85
C ALA A 11 7.37 -8.94 17.69
N PHE A 12 6.94 -9.52 16.57
CA PHE A 12 6.34 -8.77 15.46
C PHE A 12 5.02 -8.12 15.89
N ALA A 13 4.14 -8.88 16.55
CA ALA A 13 2.85 -8.38 17.02
C ALA A 13 3.01 -7.23 18.02
N ASP A 14 3.95 -7.36 18.97
CA ASP A 14 4.23 -6.32 19.98
C ASP A 14 4.76 -5.03 19.34
N TYR A 15 5.68 -5.15 18.38
CA TYR A 15 6.27 -3.99 17.68
C TYR A 15 5.21 -3.17 16.94
N TRP A 16 4.34 -3.84 16.17
CA TRP A 16 3.28 -3.14 15.43
C TRP A 16 2.14 -2.67 16.32
N ARG A 17 1.79 -3.42 17.38
CA ARG A 17 0.84 -2.94 18.39
C ARG A 17 1.31 -1.63 19.01
N GLN A 18 2.58 -1.54 19.40
CA GLN A 18 3.15 -0.30 19.93
C GLN A 18 3.05 0.86 18.93
N ALA A 19 3.33 0.63 17.64
CA ALA A 19 3.19 1.66 16.62
C ALA A 19 1.74 2.13 16.45
N LEU A 20 0.76 1.23 16.54
CA LEU A 20 -0.66 1.57 16.47
C LEU A 20 -1.15 2.28 17.74
N ASP A 21 -0.68 1.88 18.92
CA ASP A 21 -0.99 2.55 20.19
C ASP A 21 -0.47 4.00 20.18
N GLU A 22 0.75 4.21 19.68
CA GLU A 22 1.29 5.56 19.47
C GLU A 22 0.49 6.35 18.44
N LEU A 23 0.09 5.74 17.33
CA LEU A 23 -0.75 6.38 16.31
C LEU A 23 -2.10 6.82 16.89
N ALA A 24 -2.72 5.99 17.74
CA ALA A 24 -4.01 6.25 18.37
C ALA A 24 -3.99 7.46 19.32
N CYS A 25 -2.83 7.83 19.87
CA CYS A 25 -2.66 9.07 20.65
C CYS A 25 -2.86 10.35 19.81
N TYR A 26 -2.81 10.26 18.48
CA TYR A 26 -2.99 11.39 17.57
C TYR A 26 -4.35 11.30 16.88
N PRO A 27 -5.35 12.15 17.20
CA PRO A 27 -6.60 12.18 16.45
C PRO A 27 -6.33 12.53 14.98
N ALA A 28 -7.08 11.93 14.05
CA ALA A 28 -6.84 12.10 12.61
C ALA A 28 -7.02 13.54 12.13
N CYS A 29 -7.86 14.34 12.82
CA CYS A 29 -8.14 15.75 12.52
C CYS A 29 -8.31 16.03 11.02
N PRO A 30 -9.26 15.38 10.33
CA PRO A 30 -9.36 15.50 8.87
C PRO A 30 -9.71 16.93 8.46
N GLU A 31 -8.94 17.48 7.52
CA GLU A 31 -9.33 18.65 6.73
C GLU A 31 -9.69 18.17 5.33
N ILE A 32 -10.86 18.56 4.82
CA ILE A 32 -11.40 18.08 3.55
C ILE A 32 -11.81 19.30 2.73
N ASP A 33 -11.01 19.62 1.72
CA ASP A 33 -11.23 20.78 0.85
C ASP A 33 -11.67 20.30 -0.54
N PRO A 34 -12.81 20.74 -1.08
CA PRO A 34 -13.18 20.45 -2.45
C PRO A 34 -12.10 20.91 -3.44
N LEU A 35 -11.87 20.13 -4.50
CA LEU A 35 -10.99 20.49 -5.61
C LEU A 35 -11.79 20.56 -6.93
N PRO A 36 -12.54 21.67 -7.17
CA PRO A 36 -13.46 21.78 -8.30
C PRO A 36 -12.79 21.62 -9.67
N SER A 37 -11.52 22.02 -9.80
CA SER A 37 -10.74 21.91 -11.04
C SER A 37 -10.46 20.47 -11.49
N ARG A 38 -10.73 19.48 -10.64
CA ARG A 38 -10.57 18.05 -10.91
C ARG A 38 -11.87 17.25 -10.68
N ALA A 39 -12.97 17.94 -10.42
CA ALA A 39 -14.29 17.33 -10.37
C ALA A 39 -14.76 16.96 -11.79
N THR A 40 -15.63 15.95 -11.88
CA THR A 40 -16.26 15.52 -13.12
C THR A 40 -17.78 15.59 -12.99
N GLU A 41 -18.49 15.30 -14.08
CA GLU A 41 -19.95 15.13 -14.06
C GLU A 41 -20.40 13.98 -13.16
N PHE A 42 -19.53 12.99 -12.93
CA PHE A 42 -19.85 11.76 -12.20
C PHE A 42 -19.18 11.64 -10.84
N ALA A 43 -18.22 12.52 -10.50
CA ALA A 43 -17.53 12.46 -9.21
C ALA A 43 -17.09 13.84 -8.69
N THR A 44 -17.17 14.02 -7.38
CA THR A 44 -16.55 15.14 -6.67
C THR A 44 -15.15 14.72 -6.21
N LEU A 45 -14.17 15.62 -6.27
CA LEU A 45 -12.83 15.39 -5.75
C LEU A 45 -12.53 16.34 -4.59
N TYR A 46 -11.83 15.84 -3.59
CA TYR A 46 -11.37 16.58 -2.42
C TYR A 46 -9.86 16.39 -2.23
N ASN A 47 -9.19 17.44 -1.78
CA ASN A 47 -7.94 17.33 -1.06
C ASN A 47 -8.26 16.96 0.38
N VAL A 48 -7.55 15.99 0.91
CA VAL A 48 -7.67 15.57 2.30
C VAL A 48 -6.34 15.76 2.99
N ARG A 49 -6.35 16.27 4.22
CA ARG A 49 -5.19 16.22 5.11
C ARG A 49 -5.53 15.44 6.38
N LEU A 50 -4.60 14.58 6.80
CA LEU A 50 -4.73 13.73 7.99
C LEU A 50 -3.51 13.90 8.88
N THR A 51 -3.71 14.02 10.18
CA THR A 51 -2.63 13.95 11.15
C THR A 51 -2.25 12.48 11.25
N SER A 52 -0.97 12.17 11.44
CA SER A 52 -0.51 10.79 11.63
C SER A 52 0.39 10.69 12.86
N LEU A 53 1.09 9.57 13.02
CA LEU A 53 2.04 9.33 14.11
C LEU A 53 3.14 10.39 14.10
N GLY A 54 3.19 11.20 15.15
CA GLY A 54 4.13 12.31 15.33
C GLY A 54 3.61 13.65 14.76
N PRO A 55 4.50 14.60 14.42
CA PRO A 55 4.12 15.93 13.93
C PRO A 55 3.68 15.95 12.46
N TYR A 56 3.33 14.80 11.88
CA TYR A 56 3.17 14.63 10.44
C TYR A 56 1.74 14.92 9.98
N ARG A 57 1.63 15.77 8.95
CA ARG A 57 0.38 16.04 8.23
C ARG A 57 0.46 15.42 6.84
N LEU A 58 -0.30 14.35 6.66
CA LEU A 58 -0.43 13.64 5.39
C LEU A 58 -1.33 14.40 4.43
N PHE A 59 -1.26 14.03 3.15
CA PHE A 59 -2.08 14.58 2.08
C PHE A 59 -2.69 13.43 1.26
N GLY A 60 -3.91 13.62 0.78
CA GLY A 60 -4.56 12.63 -0.08
C GLY A 60 -5.59 13.23 -1.02
N TYR A 61 -5.94 12.46 -2.04
CA TYR A 61 -7.04 12.77 -2.95
C TYR A 61 -8.19 11.80 -2.68
N LEU A 62 -9.34 12.34 -2.26
CA LEU A 62 -10.57 11.57 -2.09
C LEU A 62 -11.53 11.92 -3.23
N SER A 63 -11.91 10.91 -4.03
CA SER A 63 -12.97 11.04 -5.03
C SER A 63 -14.20 10.30 -4.54
N VAL A 64 -15.35 10.95 -4.66
CA VAL A 64 -16.64 10.39 -4.26
C VAL A 64 -17.58 10.45 -5.47
N PRO A 65 -18.21 9.32 -5.87
CA PRO A 65 -19.20 9.34 -6.93
C PRO A 65 -20.34 10.29 -6.62
N ARG A 66 -20.90 10.96 -7.63
CA ARG A 66 -22.15 11.71 -7.45
C ARG A 66 -23.31 10.74 -7.38
N GLY A 67 -24.24 11.00 -6.48
CA GLY A 67 -25.45 10.18 -6.30
C GLY A 67 -25.70 9.90 -4.83
N ARG A 68 -26.59 8.94 -4.55
CA ARG A 68 -26.77 8.41 -3.21
C ARG A 68 -26.04 7.07 -3.14
N GLY A 69 -25.14 6.94 -2.16
CA GLY A 69 -24.47 5.68 -1.86
C GLY A 69 -25.43 4.61 -1.26
N PRO A 70 -24.90 3.55 -0.64
CA PRO A 70 -23.48 3.35 -0.34
C PRO A 70 -22.67 2.90 -1.57
N PHE A 71 -21.42 3.33 -1.66
CA PHE A 71 -20.50 3.01 -2.75
C PHE A 71 -19.41 2.05 -2.28
N PRO A 72 -18.99 1.07 -3.10
CA PRO A 72 -17.74 0.37 -2.86
C PRO A 72 -16.57 1.37 -2.85
N ALA A 73 -15.46 1.01 -2.22
CA ALA A 73 -14.32 1.90 -2.08
C ALA A 73 -12.99 1.23 -2.43
N ILE A 74 -12.09 2.00 -3.05
CA ILE A 74 -10.71 1.62 -3.32
C ILE A 74 -9.79 2.59 -2.57
N TYR A 75 -9.09 2.06 -1.57
CA TYR A 75 -8.01 2.76 -0.88
C TYR A 75 -6.68 2.47 -1.56
N TYR A 76 -6.06 3.46 -2.18
CA TYR A 76 -4.71 3.36 -2.71
C TYR A 76 -3.70 3.69 -1.62
N ALA A 77 -3.15 2.63 -1.02
CA ALA A 77 -2.15 2.73 0.04
C ALA A 77 -0.86 3.39 -0.49
N PRO A 78 -0.10 4.09 0.38
CA PRO A 78 1.14 4.74 -0.04
C PRO A 78 2.14 3.78 -0.70
N LYS A 79 2.77 4.23 -1.79
CA LYS A 79 3.80 3.49 -2.54
C LYS A 79 5.15 4.20 -2.50
N TYR A 80 6.22 3.49 -2.87
CA TYR A 80 7.57 4.03 -2.99
C TYR A 80 7.67 5.01 -4.17
N GLN A 81 7.33 6.27 -3.94
CA GLN A 81 7.35 7.31 -4.97
C GLN A 81 7.35 8.71 -4.34
N SER A 82 7.76 9.72 -5.11
CA SER A 82 7.77 11.11 -4.66
C SER A 82 6.40 11.80 -4.75
N VAL A 83 5.60 11.49 -5.78
CA VAL A 83 4.37 12.23 -6.10
C VAL A 83 3.14 11.33 -6.02
N LEU A 84 2.08 11.84 -5.37
CA LEU A 84 0.78 11.19 -5.31
C LEU A 84 -0.06 11.47 -6.56
N GLU A 85 -0.70 10.42 -7.07
CA GLU A 85 -1.66 10.49 -8.17
C GLU A 85 -3.09 10.44 -7.62
N ILE A 86 -4.08 10.99 -8.34
CA ILE A 86 -5.50 10.89 -7.93
C ILE A 86 -5.94 9.42 -7.93
N ILE A 87 -5.60 8.72 -9.01
CA ILE A 87 -5.71 7.27 -9.16
C ILE A 87 -4.43 6.77 -9.85
N PRO A 88 -4.02 5.51 -9.67
CA PRO A 88 -2.81 4.97 -10.27
C PRO A 88 -2.80 5.05 -11.79
N GLN A 89 -1.60 5.15 -12.37
CA GLN A 89 -1.42 4.92 -13.81
C GLN A 89 -1.84 3.50 -14.19
N GLY A 90 -2.45 3.35 -15.37
CA GLY A 90 -3.05 2.09 -15.78
C GLY A 90 -4.43 1.85 -15.19
N THR A 91 -5.04 2.86 -14.55
CA THR A 91 -6.43 2.79 -14.07
C THR A 91 -7.33 3.80 -14.79
N ALA A 92 -8.58 3.41 -15.05
CA ALA A 92 -9.53 4.21 -15.79
C ALA A 92 -10.14 5.33 -14.94
N ASN A 93 -10.15 6.57 -15.43
CA ASN A 93 -10.75 7.70 -14.69
C ASN A 93 -12.27 7.49 -14.43
N LEU A 94 -12.96 6.77 -15.31
CA LEU A 94 -14.40 6.48 -15.19
C LEU A 94 -14.72 5.57 -13.99
N GLN A 95 -13.75 4.85 -13.41
CA GLN A 95 -13.96 4.06 -12.19
C GLN A 95 -14.51 4.92 -11.04
N ARG A 96 -14.16 6.22 -11.00
CA ARG A 96 -14.59 7.16 -9.96
C ARG A 96 -16.11 7.44 -10.01
N SER A 97 -16.80 6.96 -11.05
CA SER A 97 -18.27 6.96 -11.13
C SER A 97 -18.93 5.79 -10.38
N ARG A 98 -18.14 4.82 -9.92
CA ARG A 98 -18.61 3.60 -9.24
C ARG A 98 -18.00 3.42 -7.85
N TYR A 99 -16.77 3.87 -7.66
CA TYR A 99 -16.04 3.72 -6.40
C TYR A 99 -15.77 5.06 -5.73
N ILE A 100 -15.86 5.08 -4.40
CA ILE A 100 -15.07 6.04 -3.62
C ILE A 100 -13.60 5.65 -3.81
N THR A 101 -12.76 6.57 -4.24
CA THR A 101 -11.31 6.32 -4.36
C THR A 101 -10.55 7.23 -3.43
N PHE A 102 -9.66 6.69 -2.62
CA PHE A 102 -8.80 7.49 -1.74
C PHE A 102 -7.33 7.14 -1.95
N SER A 103 -6.58 8.08 -2.50
CA SER A 103 -5.13 7.97 -2.64
C SER A 103 -4.45 8.77 -1.54
N LEU A 104 -3.50 8.17 -0.83
CA LEU A 104 -2.79 8.82 0.28
C LEU A 104 -1.28 8.93 0.01
N ALA A 105 -0.73 10.12 0.21
CA ALA A 105 0.69 10.37 0.31
C ALA A 105 1.14 10.10 1.75
N ALA A 106 2.12 9.21 1.92
CA ALA A 106 2.79 9.03 3.21
C ALA A 106 3.74 10.20 3.50
N ARG A 107 4.22 10.27 4.75
CA ARG A 107 5.25 11.23 5.17
C ARG A 107 6.43 11.24 4.20
N GLY A 108 6.96 12.42 3.92
CA GLY A 108 8.09 12.61 3.02
C GLY A 108 7.73 12.74 1.54
N GLN A 109 6.51 12.37 1.12
CA GLN A 109 6.06 12.60 -0.25
C GLN A 109 5.57 14.04 -0.44
N ARG A 110 5.49 14.48 -1.70
CA ARG A 110 5.01 15.83 -2.04
C ARG A 110 3.66 16.12 -1.38
N ASN A 111 3.54 17.30 -0.75
CA ASN A 111 2.39 17.77 0.04
C ASN A 111 2.23 17.08 1.42
N ALA A 112 3.03 16.06 1.71
CA ALA A 112 3.18 15.41 3.02
C ALA A 112 4.66 15.45 3.47
N ASP A 113 5.40 16.45 3.00
CA ASP A 113 6.86 16.62 3.07
C ASP A 113 7.32 17.55 4.20
N MET A 114 6.44 17.82 5.16
CA MET A 114 6.73 18.61 6.36
C MET A 114 6.38 17.80 7.62
N PRO A 115 7.28 17.75 8.63
CA PRO A 115 8.59 18.44 8.71
C PRO A 115 9.74 17.74 7.98
N TYR A 116 9.47 16.64 7.27
CA TYR A 116 10.48 15.81 6.63
C TYR A 116 10.10 15.57 5.18
N ALA A 117 11.05 15.79 4.28
CA ALA A 117 10.96 15.50 2.85
C ALA A 117 11.85 14.28 2.54
N ALA A 118 11.25 13.24 1.96
CA ALA A 118 11.96 12.02 1.63
C ALA A 118 12.86 12.20 0.39
N MET A 119 14.01 11.52 0.43
CA MET A 119 14.89 11.41 -0.73
C MET A 119 14.52 10.20 -1.57
N PHE A 120 14.46 10.38 -2.89
CA PHE A 120 14.23 9.30 -3.85
C PHE A 120 15.33 9.37 -4.92
N PRO A 121 16.29 8.43 -4.97
CA PRO A 121 16.51 7.30 -4.04
C PRO A 121 17.00 7.75 -2.64
N GLY A 122 16.82 6.90 -1.63
CA GLY A 122 17.31 7.09 -0.27
C GLY A 122 16.31 6.69 0.82
N LEU A 123 15.01 6.82 0.53
CA LEU A 123 13.94 6.54 1.50
C LEU A 123 14.00 5.11 2.04
N LEU A 124 14.39 4.11 1.24
CA LEU A 124 14.41 2.71 1.69
C LEU A 124 15.42 2.48 2.81
N THR A 125 16.45 3.33 2.94
CA THR A 125 17.50 3.17 3.95
C THR A 125 17.49 4.22 5.04
N ASP A 126 16.51 5.12 5.04
CA ASP A 126 16.41 6.20 6.02
C ASP A 126 16.05 5.65 7.42
N GLY A 127 17.04 5.65 8.31
CA GLY A 127 16.92 5.11 9.67
C GLY A 127 16.95 3.57 9.77
N ILE A 128 17.29 2.85 8.69
CA ILE A 128 17.17 1.38 8.58
C ILE A 128 18.00 0.57 9.58
N ALA A 129 19.03 1.14 10.19
CA ALA A 129 19.81 0.46 11.23
C ALA A 129 19.12 0.42 12.61
N GLY A 130 17.98 1.10 12.79
CA GLY A 130 17.23 1.08 14.05
C GLY A 130 15.74 0.96 13.78
N SER A 131 15.11 -0.13 14.23
CA SER A 131 13.68 -0.37 13.97
C SER A 131 12.77 0.76 14.47
N ALA A 132 13.09 1.36 15.62
CA ALA A 132 12.33 2.48 16.17
C ALA A 132 12.49 3.79 15.36
N SER A 133 13.64 4.00 14.72
CA SER A 133 13.95 5.19 13.92
C SER A 133 13.68 5.01 12.43
N TYR A 134 13.42 3.78 11.98
CA TYR A 134 13.26 3.48 10.56
C TYR A 134 12.00 4.13 10.01
N VAL A 135 12.14 4.92 8.94
CA VAL A 135 11.06 5.76 8.40
C VAL A 135 9.80 4.97 8.04
N PHE A 136 9.96 3.71 7.60
CA PHE A 136 8.84 2.86 7.23
C PHE A 136 7.94 2.47 8.40
N ARG A 137 8.39 2.59 9.65
CA ARG A 137 7.52 2.43 10.82
C ARG A 137 6.39 3.45 10.78
N GLY A 138 6.75 4.70 10.46
CA GLY A 138 5.82 5.80 10.26
C GLY A 138 4.98 5.63 9.00
N ILE A 139 5.55 5.18 7.89
CA ILE A 139 4.82 4.99 6.62
C ILE A 139 3.76 3.90 6.73
N VAL A 140 4.05 2.80 7.43
CA VAL A 140 3.05 1.75 7.72
C VAL A 140 1.92 2.32 8.59
N ALA A 141 2.25 3.12 9.60
CA ALA A 141 1.24 3.82 10.41
C ALA A 141 0.41 4.82 9.58
N ASP A 142 1.03 5.53 8.64
CA ASP A 142 0.35 6.43 7.69
C ASP A 142 -0.65 5.65 6.81
N ALA A 143 -0.24 4.47 6.32
CA ALA A 143 -1.11 3.61 5.53
C ALA A 143 -2.33 3.13 6.32
N VAL A 144 -2.16 2.78 7.60
CA VAL A 144 -3.27 2.43 8.51
C VAL A 144 -4.18 3.63 8.76
N ARG A 145 -3.62 4.81 9.06
CA ARG A 145 -4.37 6.06 9.28
C ARG A 145 -5.28 6.41 8.10
N GLY A 146 -4.81 6.21 6.88
CA GLY A 146 -5.63 6.45 5.69
C GLY A 146 -6.82 5.50 5.56
N LEU A 147 -6.61 4.21 5.85
CA LEU A 147 -7.68 3.22 5.84
C LEU A 147 -8.72 3.50 6.92
N GLU A 148 -8.28 3.83 8.14
CA GLU A 148 -9.15 4.25 9.25
C GLU A 148 -10.01 5.44 8.85
N PHE A 149 -9.42 6.47 8.23
CA PHE A 149 -10.17 7.63 7.75
C PHE A 149 -11.21 7.26 6.69
N LEU A 150 -10.84 6.45 5.70
CA LEU A 150 -11.76 6.07 4.63
C LEU A 150 -12.95 5.28 5.17
N LEU A 151 -12.73 4.37 6.11
CA LEU A 151 -13.79 3.54 6.72
C LEU A 151 -14.84 4.37 7.49
N MET A 152 -14.51 5.62 7.86
CA MET A 152 -15.44 6.55 8.48
C MET A 152 -16.25 7.37 7.47
N TRP A 153 -16.03 7.20 6.16
CA TRP A 153 -16.75 7.96 5.14
C TRP A 153 -18.23 7.58 5.08
N PRO A 154 -19.18 8.52 5.22
CA PRO A 154 -20.61 8.20 5.39
C PRO A 154 -21.24 7.41 4.24
N GLU A 155 -20.76 7.61 3.01
CA GLU A 155 -21.32 6.98 1.81
C GLU A 155 -20.58 5.69 1.42
N LEU A 156 -19.64 5.22 2.24
CA LEU A 156 -18.90 3.99 1.99
C LEU A 156 -19.74 2.76 2.34
N ASP A 157 -19.68 1.74 1.48
CA ASP A 157 -20.17 0.40 1.77
C ASP A 157 -19.08 -0.41 2.50
N PRO A 158 -19.23 -0.72 3.80
CA PRO A 158 -18.20 -1.44 4.55
C PRO A 158 -18.06 -2.91 4.11
N ALA A 159 -19.00 -3.45 3.34
CA ALA A 159 -18.89 -4.80 2.79
C ALA A 159 -18.03 -4.87 1.52
N ARG A 160 -17.63 -3.73 0.95
CA ARG A 160 -16.94 -3.65 -0.35
C ARG A 160 -15.80 -2.63 -0.34
N VAL A 161 -14.82 -2.88 0.51
CA VAL A 161 -13.60 -2.07 0.68
C VAL A 161 -12.38 -2.82 0.15
N VAL A 162 -11.75 -2.25 -0.88
CA VAL A 162 -10.52 -2.73 -1.51
C VAL A 162 -9.36 -1.89 -1.01
N VAL A 163 -8.29 -2.54 -0.54
CA VAL A 163 -7.01 -1.87 -0.27
C VAL A 163 -6.03 -2.27 -1.38
N MET A 164 -5.55 -1.29 -2.14
CA MET A 164 -4.69 -1.51 -3.31
C MET A 164 -3.35 -0.80 -3.15
N GLY A 165 -2.27 -1.46 -3.55
CA GLY A 165 -0.93 -0.87 -3.53
C GLY A 165 0.18 -1.92 -3.60
N ASN A 166 1.40 -1.54 -3.25
CA ASN A 166 2.49 -2.49 -3.06
C ASN A 166 2.40 -3.11 -1.65
N ASP A 167 3.54 -3.28 -1.00
CA ASP A 167 3.71 -3.83 0.35
C ASP A 167 2.78 -3.19 1.40
N MET A 168 2.51 -1.88 1.28
CA MET A 168 1.68 -1.14 2.23
C MET A 168 0.20 -1.52 2.20
N ALA A 169 -0.29 -2.10 1.10
CA ALA A 169 -1.67 -2.59 1.03
C ALA A 169 -1.87 -3.79 1.96
N LEU A 170 -0.95 -4.75 1.92
CA LEU A 170 -0.91 -5.88 2.85
C LEU A 170 -0.69 -5.40 4.29
N ALA A 171 0.26 -4.50 4.52
CA ALA A 171 0.54 -3.99 5.86
C ALA A 171 -0.69 -3.30 6.47
N ALA A 172 -1.36 -2.42 5.73
CA ALA A 172 -2.57 -1.75 6.19
C ALA A 172 -3.71 -2.75 6.48
N ALA A 173 -3.96 -3.71 5.58
CA ALA A 173 -5.01 -4.72 5.76
C ALA A 173 -4.71 -5.73 6.88
N ALA A 174 -3.43 -5.95 7.19
CA ALA A 174 -3.00 -6.83 8.28
C ALA A 174 -3.12 -6.16 9.66
N LEU A 175 -2.88 -4.84 9.73
CA LEU A 175 -2.82 -4.08 10.97
C LEU A 175 -4.14 -3.38 11.32
N ALA A 176 -4.98 -3.07 10.32
CA ALA A 176 -6.29 -2.46 10.50
C ALA A 176 -7.41 -3.39 10.02
N ARG A 177 -8.56 -3.30 10.68
CA ARG A 177 -9.78 -4.01 10.26
C ARG A 177 -10.53 -3.20 9.21
N GLY A 178 -11.37 -3.87 8.42
CA GLY A 178 -12.31 -3.23 7.48
C GLY A 178 -11.95 -3.38 6.01
N ALA A 179 -10.73 -3.85 5.68
CA ALA A 179 -10.43 -4.31 4.34
C ALA A 179 -11.18 -5.63 4.06
N THR A 180 -11.99 -5.63 3.00
CA THR A 180 -12.69 -6.85 2.53
C THR A 180 -11.91 -7.55 1.42
N HIS A 181 -11.18 -6.76 0.63
CA HIS A 181 -10.37 -7.21 -0.49
C HIS A 181 -9.02 -6.48 -0.47
N VAL A 182 -7.97 -7.15 -0.95
CA VAL A 182 -6.63 -6.58 -1.09
C VAL A 182 -6.12 -6.82 -2.50
N VAL A 183 -5.55 -5.81 -3.13
CA VAL A 183 -4.76 -5.94 -4.36
C VAL A 183 -3.35 -5.50 -4.04
N THR A 184 -2.40 -6.43 -4.04
CA THR A 184 -1.02 -6.17 -3.65
C THR A 184 -0.05 -6.47 -4.79
N THR A 185 0.89 -5.57 -5.03
CA THR A 185 2.04 -5.76 -5.93
C THR A 185 3.33 -5.72 -5.10
N PRO A 186 3.75 -6.83 -4.46
CA PRO A 186 4.95 -6.84 -3.61
C PRO A 186 6.17 -6.24 -4.31
N ALA A 187 6.95 -5.41 -3.61
CA ALA A 187 8.09 -4.73 -4.21
C ALA A 187 9.31 -4.60 -3.28
N LEU A 188 9.10 -4.32 -1.98
CA LEU A 188 10.18 -3.93 -1.08
C LEU A 188 10.51 -4.96 -0.01
N PHE A 189 9.49 -5.56 0.61
CA PHE A 189 9.57 -6.20 1.92
C PHE A 189 9.31 -7.72 1.89
N HIS A 190 9.47 -8.35 0.73
CA HIS A 190 9.47 -9.81 0.61
C HIS A 190 10.91 -10.34 0.59
N ARG A 191 11.34 -11.04 1.64
CA ARG A 191 12.68 -11.65 1.74
C ARG A 191 13.79 -10.66 1.39
N THR A 192 13.64 -9.40 1.78
CA THR A 192 14.44 -8.28 1.29
C THR A 192 15.92 -8.46 1.55
N ALA A 193 16.26 -8.92 2.76
CA ALA A 193 17.64 -9.16 3.15
C ALA A 193 18.35 -10.20 2.26
N GLU A 194 17.59 -11.12 1.67
CA GLU A 194 18.10 -12.10 0.71
C GLU A 194 18.08 -11.58 -0.73
N LEU A 195 16.99 -10.92 -1.14
CA LEU A 195 16.79 -10.52 -2.53
C LEU A 195 17.61 -9.28 -2.91
N ALA A 196 17.91 -8.38 -1.98
CA ALA A 196 18.68 -7.17 -2.27
C ALA A 196 20.04 -7.49 -2.91
N GLY A 197 20.78 -8.48 -2.37
CA GLY A 197 22.09 -8.88 -2.90
C GLY A 197 22.05 -9.59 -4.27
N LYS A 198 20.86 -9.84 -4.83
CA LYS A 198 20.66 -10.51 -6.13
C LYS A 198 20.33 -9.54 -7.26
N THR A 199 20.28 -8.24 -7.00
CA THR A 199 19.93 -7.22 -8.00
C THR A 199 20.72 -5.96 -7.79
N GLN A 200 20.87 -5.19 -8.88
CA GLN A 200 21.36 -3.81 -8.88
C GLN A 200 20.25 -2.81 -9.22
N ALA A 201 19.00 -3.26 -9.27
CA ALA A 201 17.86 -2.41 -9.58
C ALA A 201 17.40 -1.65 -8.32
N TYR A 202 17.18 -0.35 -8.48
CA TYR A 202 16.48 0.45 -7.48
C TYR A 202 15.01 0.01 -7.38
N PRO A 203 14.41 0.02 -6.18
CA PRO A 203 14.97 0.58 -4.94
C PRO A 203 15.81 -0.40 -4.09
N LEU A 204 15.86 -1.70 -4.40
CA LEU A 204 16.61 -2.67 -3.58
C LEU A 204 18.12 -2.40 -3.56
N GLU A 205 18.68 -1.78 -4.62
CA GLU A 205 20.09 -1.37 -4.64
C GLU A 205 20.43 -0.35 -3.54
N GLU A 206 19.46 0.41 -3.00
CA GLU A 206 19.72 1.32 -1.88
C GLU A 206 20.26 0.57 -0.65
N ILE A 207 19.80 -0.67 -0.42
CA ILE A 207 20.28 -1.51 0.69
C ILE A 207 21.73 -1.94 0.43
N ASN A 208 22.07 -2.29 -0.81
CA ASN A 208 23.43 -2.67 -1.18
C ASN A 208 24.38 -1.47 -1.05
N ASP A 209 23.96 -0.30 -1.52
CA ASP A 209 24.68 0.97 -1.36
C ASP A 209 24.93 1.28 0.12
N TYR A 210 23.89 1.19 0.95
CA TYR A 210 24.00 1.45 2.38
C TYR A 210 24.95 0.47 3.08
N LEU A 211 24.87 -0.83 2.78
CA LEU A 211 25.73 -1.85 3.41
C LEU A 211 27.17 -1.81 2.90
N ARG A 212 27.41 -1.29 1.70
CA ARG A 212 28.76 -1.01 1.20
C ARG A 212 29.41 0.14 1.97
N THR A 213 28.64 1.16 2.31
CA THR A 213 29.10 2.29 3.12
C THR A 213 29.23 1.95 4.61
N TYR A 214 28.30 1.14 5.14
CA TYR A 214 28.21 0.80 6.57
C TYR A 214 28.14 -0.73 6.79
N PRO A 215 29.19 -1.49 6.46
CA PRO A 215 29.18 -2.95 6.54
C PRO A 215 28.95 -3.47 7.97
N GLU A 216 29.38 -2.71 8.99
CA GLU A 216 29.17 -3.04 10.40
C GLU A 216 27.68 -3.03 10.81
N ARG A 217 26.81 -2.39 10.02
CA ARG A 217 25.37 -2.28 10.31
C ARG A 217 24.55 -3.43 9.72
N ALA A 218 25.15 -4.38 9.01
CA ALA A 218 24.43 -5.47 8.34
C ALA A 218 23.49 -6.27 9.25
N VAL A 219 23.91 -6.55 10.49
CA VAL A 219 23.08 -7.23 11.48
C VAL A 219 21.87 -6.38 11.86
N ALA A 220 22.09 -5.11 12.18
CA ALA A 220 21.03 -4.18 12.60
C ALA A 220 20.00 -3.91 11.48
N VAL A 221 20.47 -3.84 10.23
CA VAL A 221 19.61 -3.72 9.04
C VAL A 221 18.72 -4.95 8.88
N ARG A 222 19.32 -6.15 8.90
CA ARG A 222 18.56 -7.41 8.81
C ARG A 222 17.54 -7.53 9.94
N ASP A 223 17.94 -7.19 11.16
CA ASP A 223 17.04 -7.24 12.31
C ASP A 223 15.87 -6.25 12.10
N THR A 224 16.14 -5.03 11.65
CA THR A 224 15.08 -4.05 11.34
C THR A 224 14.13 -4.56 10.26
N LEU A 225 14.65 -5.06 9.13
CA LEU A 225 13.86 -5.59 8.02
C LEU A 225 12.99 -6.79 8.42
N ALA A 226 13.39 -7.59 9.41
CA ALA A 226 12.58 -8.70 9.91
C ALA A 226 11.21 -8.27 10.47
N TYR A 227 11.03 -7.01 10.86
CA TYR A 227 9.70 -6.48 11.25
C TYR A 227 8.81 -6.13 10.06
N TYR A 228 9.35 -6.09 8.84
CA TYR A 228 8.65 -5.67 7.64
C TYR A 228 8.37 -6.82 6.69
N GLU A 229 8.92 -8.01 6.94
CA GLU A 229 8.72 -9.20 6.13
C GLU A 229 7.23 -9.44 5.82
N LEU A 230 6.88 -9.40 4.53
CA LEU A 230 5.51 -9.43 4.07
C LEU A 230 4.75 -10.69 4.48
N GLY A 231 5.44 -11.82 4.64
CA GLY A 231 4.82 -13.06 5.13
C GLY A 231 4.20 -12.91 6.53
N ALA A 232 4.81 -12.10 7.41
CA ALA A 232 4.30 -11.85 8.75
C ALA A 232 3.03 -10.96 8.73
N PHE A 233 2.93 -10.02 7.79
CA PHE A 233 1.68 -9.29 7.55
C PHE A 233 0.62 -10.19 6.91
N ALA A 234 0.98 -10.94 5.87
CA ALA A 234 0.07 -11.81 5.12
C ALA A 234 -0.63 -12.83 6.03
N SER A 235 0.07 -13.38 7.03
CA SER A 235 -0.48 -14.29 8.03
C SER A 235 -1.57 -13.69 8.92
N ARG A 236 -1.86 -12.39 8.80
CA ARG A 236 -2.93 -11.68 9.51
C ARG A 236 -4.04 -11.19 8.57
N VAL A 237 -3.87 -11.30 7.26
CA VAL A 237 -4.85 -10.86 6.27
C VAL A 237 -5.89 -11.95 6.02
N THR A 238 -7.14 -11.67 6.38
CA THR A 238 -8.30 -12.53 6.10
C THR A 238 -9.09 -12.10 4.86
N ALA A 239 -8.80 -10.93 4.31
CA ALA A 239 -9.42 -10.39 3.11
C ALA A 239 -9.09 -11.25 1.88
N ALA A 240 -10.02 -11.30 0.92
CA ALA A 240 -9.74 -11.90 -0.38
C ALA A 240 -8.65 -11.10 -1.09
N THR A 241 -7.59 -11.75 -1.52
CA THR A 241 -6.36 -11.07 -1.95
C THR A 241 -6.00 -11.43 -3.39
N LEU A 242 -5.83 -10.42 -4.23
CA LEU A 242 -5.14 -10.52 -5.51
C LEU A 242 -3.68 -10.14 -5.31
N VAL A 243 -2.79 -11.09 -5.59
CA VAL A 243 -1.34 -10.88 -5.63
C VAL A 243 -0.92 -10.68 -7.09
N MET A 244 -0.51 -9.45 -7.41
CA MET A 244 0.09 -9.09 -8.70
C MET A 244 1.58 -9.40 -8.63
N ALA A 245 1.97 -10.57 -9.15
CA ALA A 245 3.36 -11.00 -9.23
C ALA A 245 4.09 -10.30 -10.39
N GLY A 246 5.41 -10.19 -10.28
CA GLY A 246 6.26 -9.81 -11.40
C GLY A 246 6.19 -10.84 -12.53
N ALA A 247 6.65 -10.47 -13.73
CA ALA A 247 6.67 -11.40 -14.85
C ALA A 247 7.55 -12.63 -14.56
N ALA A 248 7.27 -13.73 -15.24
CA ALA A 248 7.99 -14.99 -15.08
C ALA A 248 9.52 -14.80 -15.17
N GLY A 249 10.25 -15.32 -14.18
CA GLY A 249 11.71 -15.21 -14.09
C GLY A 249 12.23 -13.91 -13.45
N THR A 250 11.35 -12.98 -13.06
CA THR A 250 11.75 -11.82 -12.25
C THR A 250 11.93 -12.21 -10.77
N LEU A 251 12.59 -11.34 -9.98
CA LEU A 251 12.85 -11.62 -8.55
C LEU A 251 11.60 -11.82 -7.69
N LEU A 252 10.46 -11.32 -8.14
CA LEU A 252 9.17 -11.37 -7.46
C LEU A 252 8.09 -11.99 -8.35
N ASP A 253 8.48 -12.96 -9.18
CA ASP A 253 7.55 -13.75 -9.99
C ASP A 253 6.63 -14.61 -9.11
N ALA A 254 5.65 -15.28 -9.74
CA ALA A 254 4.64 -16.05 -9.02
C ALA A 254 5.27 -17.13 -8.13
N ARG A 255 6.36 -17.76 -8.60
CA ARG A 255 7.09 -18.79 -7.85
C ARG A 255 7.82 -18.21 -6.63
N ALA A 256 8.49 -17.08 -6.79
CA ALA A 256 9.19 -16.41 -5.70
C ALA A 256 8.23 -15.96 -4.58
N LEU A 257 6.98 -15.65 -4.93
CA LEU A 257 5.93 -15.23 -4.01
C LEU A 257 5.12 -16.38 -3.40
N GLU A 258 5.36 -17.65 -3.76
CA GLU A 258 4.67 -18.81 -3.17
C GLU A 258 4.64 -18.80 -1.62
N PRO A 259 5.74 -18.50 -0.90
CA PRO A 259 5.72 -18.45 0.56
C PRO A 259 4.82 -17.33 1.11
N LEU A 260 4.74 -16.19 0.41
CA LEU A 260 3.86 -15.09 0.78
C LEU A 260 2.39 -15.49 0.60
N VAL A 261 2.08 -16.10 -0.54
CA VAL A 261 0.73 -16.57 -0.87
C VAL A 261 0.27 -17.64 0.12
N ALA A 262 1.15 -18.58 0.46
CA ALA A 262 0.88 -19.63 1.43
C ALA A 262 0.65 -19.11 2.86
N ALA A 263 1.19 -17.94 3.20
CA ALA A 263 0.98 -17.31 4.49
C ALA A 263 -0.39 -16.63 4.61
N LEU A 264 -1.06 -16.25 3.51
CA LEU A 264 -2.36 -15.59 3.54
C LEU A 264 -3.43 -16.47 4.21
N ARG A 265 -4.27 -15.86 5.06
CA ARG A 265 -5.43 -16.55 5.67
C ARG A 265 -6.70 -16.44 4.84
N GLY A 266 -6.83 -15.39 4.04
CA GLY A 266 -7.92 -15.19 3.09
C GLY A 266 -7.70 -15.94 1.76
N PRO A 267 -8.74 -16.06 0.91
CA PRO A 267 -8.59 -16.65 -0.41
C PRO A 267 -7.64 -15.79 -1.26
N ALA A 268 -6.73 -16.44 -1.99
CA ALA A 268 -5.73 -15.77 -2.80
C ALA A 268 -5.92 -16.07 -4.29
N THR A 269 -5.83 -15.04 -5.12
CA THR A 269 -5.65 -15.13 -6.58
C THR A 269 -4.26 -14.59 -6.90
N VAL A 270 -3.51 -15.29 -7.76
CA VAL A 270 -2.21 -14.82 -8.23
C VAL A 270 -2.31 -14.52 -9.71
N TYR A 271 -1.89 -13.32 -10.10
CA TYR A 271 -1.74 -12.92 -11.49
C TYR A 271 -0.29 -12.58 -11.76
N GLU A 272 0.30 -13.23 -12.76
CA GLU A 272 1.68 -13.00 -13.18
C GLU A 272 1.69 -11.90 -14.25
N SER A 273 2.40 -10.80 -13.98
CA SER A 273 2.41 -9.62 -14.86
C SER A 273 2.87 -9.95 -16.28
N GLU A 274 2.14 -9.41 -17.26
CA GLU A 274 2.50 -9.46 -18.68
C GLU A 274 3.43 -8.32 -19.09
N GLN A 275 4.00 -7.59 -18.12
CA GLN A 275 4.80 -6.38 -18.32
C GLN A 275 4.06 -5.32 -19.13
N SER A 276 2.75 -5.23 -18.93
CA SER A 276 1.88 -4.31 -19.65
C SER A 276 0.96 -3.62 -18.67
N SER A 277 1.18 -2.32 -18.45
CA SER A 277 0.32 -1.50 -17.58
C SER A 277 -1.15 -1.57 -17.98
N TYR A 278 -1.44 -1.76 -19.27
CA TYR A 278 -2.78 -1.98 -19.78
C TYR A 278 -3.35 -3.34 -19.36
N LYS A 279 -2.68 -4.45 -19.71
CA LYS A 279 -3.22 -5.79 -19.43
C LYS A 279 -3.30 -6.09 -17.93
N ASP A 280 -2.24 -5.73 -17.21
CA ASP A 280 -2.15 -5.93 -15.76
C ASP A 280 -3.21 -5.06 -15.04
N GLY A 281 -3.37 -3.81 -15.48
CA GLY A 281 -4.38 -2.88 -14.97
C GLY A 281 -5.81 -3.34 -15.27
N LEU A 282 -6.06 -3.83 -16.49
CA LEU A 282 -7.36 -4.36 -16.90
C LEU A 282 -7.74 -5.61 -16.10
N TYR A 283 -6.79 -6.52 -15.87
CA TYR A 283 -7.02 -7.69 -15.05
C TYR A 283 -7.40 -7.30 -13.61
N ALA A 284 -6.62 -6.40 -12.99
CA ALA A 284 -6.91 -5.91 -11.65
C ALA A 284 -8.29 -5.22 -11.57
N GLU A 285 -8.63 -4.37 -12.54
CA GLU A 285 -9.93 -3.69 -12.60
C GLU A 285 -11.10 -4.70 -12.71
N ARG A 286 -10.97 -5.70 -13.58
CA ARG A 286 -11.99 -6.76 -13.72
C ARG A 286 -12.14 -7.59 -12.45
N TRP A 287 -11.02 -7.91 -11.79
CA TRP A 287 -11.04 -8.61 -10.52
C TRP A 287 -11.73 -7.77 -9.44
N ILE A 288 -11.37 -6.50 -9.28
CA ILE A 288 -11.98 -5.56 -8.31
C ILE A 288 -13.48 -5.41 -8.58
N ALA A 289 -13.87 -5.21 -9.84
CA ALA A 289 -15.27 -5.06 -10.24
C ALA A 289 -16.10 -6.29 -9.88
N ALA A 290 -15.58 -7.50 -10.14
CA ALA A 290 -16.23 -8.74 -9.75
C ALA A 290 -16.43 -8.82 -8.22
N GLN A 291 -15.41 -8.48 -7.43
CA GLN A 291 -15.49 -8.49 -5.96
C GLN A 291 -16.46 -7.44 -5.41
N CYS A 292 -16.58 -6.28 -6.07
CA CYS A 292 -17.44 -5.18 -5.63
C CYS A 292 -18.87 -5.24 -6.22
N GLY A 293 -19.19 -6.27 -7.00
CA GLY A 293 -20.50 -6.42 -7.65
C GLY A 293 -20.76 -5.40 -8.76
N VAL A 294 -19.71 -4.85 -9.39
CA VAL A 294 -19.82 -3.98 -10.56
C VAL A 294 -19.89 -4.86 -11.81
N THR A 295 -21.11 -5.13 -12.28
CA THR A 295 -21.38 -6.06 -13.38
C THR A 295 -21.12 -5.47 -14.77
N ASP A 296 -21.01 -4.15 -14.87
CA ASP A 296 -20.85 -3.39 -16.11
C ASP A 296 -19.44 -2.81 -16.26
N VAL A 297 -18.40 -3.55 -15.85
CA VAL A 297 -17.00 -3.05 -15.81
C VAL A 297 -16.54 -2.40 -17.12
N GLU A 298 -16.99 -2.88 -18.28
CA GLU A 298 -16.66 -2.31 -19.59
C GLU A 298 -17.09 -0.83 -19.71
N THR A 299 -18.12 -0.39 -18.97
CA THR A 299 -18.60 1.00 -18.98
C THR A 299 -17.65 1.97 -18.26
N ILE A 300 -16.83 1.45 -17.33
CA ILE A 300 -15.84 2.22 -16.59
C ILE A 300 -14.43 2.12 -17.18
N LEU A 301 -14.24 1.34 -18.24
CA LEU A 301 -12.99 1.29 -19.00
C LEU A 301 -12.92 2.42 -20.05
N PRO A 302 -11.71 2.90 -20.40
CA PRO A 302 -11.50 3.76 -21.56
C PRO A 302 -11.98 3.08 -22.84
N GLU A 303 -12.45 3.85 -23.82
CA GLU A 303 -13.00 3.31 -25.07
C GLU A 303 -12.01 2.39 -25.81
N HIS A 304 -10.73 2.75 -25.83
CA HIS A 304 -9.66 1.97 -26.47
C HIS A 304 -9.23 0.71 -25.69
N TRP A 305 -9.83 0.44 -24.53
CA TRP A 305 -9.61 -0.76 -23.70
C TRP A 305 -10.77 -1.76 -23.79
N ARG A 306 -11.88 -1.36 -24.43
CA ARG A 306 -13.03 -2.22 -24.64
C ARG A 306 -12.73 -3.22 -25.77
N PRO A 307 -13.17 -4.48 -25.64
CA PRO A 307 -12.95 -5.51 -26.65
C PRO A 307 -13.66 -5.22 -27.98
#